data_AF-A0A2T2YB00-F1
#
_entry.id   AF-A0A2T2YB00-F1
#
_cell.length_a   1.000
_cell.length_b   1.000
_cell.length_c   1.000
_cell.angle_alpha   90.00
_cell.angle_beta   90.00
_cell.angle_gamma   90.00
#
_symmetry.space_group_name_H-M   'P 1'
#
loop_
_entity.id
_entity.type
_entity.pdbx_description
1 polymer ?
#
loop_
_entity_poly.entity_id
_entity_poly.type
_entity_poly.pdbx_seq_one_letter_code
_entity_poly.pdbx_strand_id
1 'polypeptide(L)'
;MRYHSGDQIREACRRLMITNGQMTMTDLAYHTNMPLRTLERQFTERVGVSPKLFARFKRFHQALALMNYPKPATWTDIALTCGYYDQAHFIKEFKTFSNQSPTTYCPSEFLLYNQMVLYRNFISF
;
A
#
# COMPACT_ATOMS: atom_id res chain seq x y z
N MET A 1 -19.90 -11.73 20.58
CA MET A 1 -19.65 -10.30 20.33
C MET A 1 -19.72 -10.07 18.83
N ARG A 2 -20.79 -9.43 18.30
CA ARG A 2 -20.93 -9.18 16.85
C ARG A 2 -20.15 -7.90 16.52
N TYR A 3 -19.00 -8.03 15.86
CA TYR A 3 -18.27 -6.87 15.34
C TYR A 3 -19.08 -6.20 14.23
N HIS A 4 -19.13 -4.87 14.23
CA HIS A 4 -19.72 -4.13 13.12
C HIS A 4 -18.72 -4.12 11.97
N SER A 5 -19.20 -4.47 10.79
CA SER A 5 -18.38 -4.61 9.58
C SER A 5 -17.56 -3.35 9.25
N GLY A 6 -18.05 -2.16 9.61
CA GLY A 6 -17.32 -0.89 9.44
C GLY A 6 -16.04 -0.81 10.29
N ASP A 7 -16.04 -1.31 11.53
CA ASP A 7 -14.87 -1.29 12.42
C ASP A 7 -13.74 -2.17 11.90
N GLN A 8 -14.10 -3.33 11.35
CA GLN A 8 -13.12 -4.29 10.85
C GLN A 8 -12.41 -3.80 9.58
N ILE A 9 -13.10 -3.05 8.70
CA ILE A 9 -12.45 -2.43 7.53
C ILE A 9 -11.53 -1.29 7.94
N ARG A 10 -11.92 -0.46 8.91
CA ARG A 10 -11.02 0.54 9.50
C ARG A 10 -9.78 -0.09 10.09
N GLU A 11 -9.93 -1.18 10.84
CA GLU A 11 -8.80 -1.93 11.38
C GLU A 11 -7.92 -2.51 10.26
N ALA A 12 -8.51 -3.02 9.18
CA ALA A 12 -7.77 -3.49 8.01
C ALA A 12 -6.92 -2.37 7.39
N CYS A 13 -7.51 -1.19 7.17
CA CYS A 13 -6.79 -0.01 6.70
C CYS A 13 -5.66 0.37 7.64
N ARG A 14 -5.94 0.45 8.95
CA ARG A 14 -4.94 0.77 9.98
C ARG A 14 -3.77 -0.20 9.95
N ARG A 15 -4.02 -1.51 9.88
CA ARG A 15 -2.98 -2.55 9.80
C ARG A 15 -2.13 -2.39 8.55
N LEU A 16 -2.74 -2.16 7.39
CA LEU A 16 -1.99 -1.92 6.15
C LEU A 16 -1.19 -0.61 6.18
N MET A 17 -1.69 0.43 6.88
CA MET A 17 -0.95 1.67 7.05
C MET A 17 0.27 1.51 7.96
N ILE A 18 0.12 0.93 9.16
CA ILE A 18 1.24 0.78 10.11
C ILE A 18 2.32 -0.19 9.64
N THR A 19 1.95 -1.17 8.81
CA THR A 19 2.90 -2.14 8.21
C THR A 19 3.42 -1.69 6.86
N ASN A 20 3.08 -0.49 6.39
CA ASN A 20 3.38 -0.01 5.04
C ASN A 20 3.01 -1.01 3.93
N GLY A 21 1.91 -1.75 4.11
CA GLY A 21 1.42 -2.72 3.14
C GLY A 21 2.20 -4.04 3.08
N GLN A 22 3.03 -4.33 4.08
CA GLN A 22 3.83 -5.56 4.15
C GLN A 22 3.10 -6.72 4.83
N MET A 23 1.95 -6.47 5.48
CA MET A 23 1.11 -7.53 6.05
C MET A 23 0.50 -8.41 4.95
N THR A 24 0.54 -9.73 5.14
CA THR A 24 -0.09 -10.67 4.22
C THR A 24 -1.61 -10.59 4.29
N MET A 25 -2.30 -10.96 3.21
CA MET A 25 -3.78 -10.95 3.22
C MET A 25 -4.36 -11.97 4.20
N THR A 26 -3.66 -13.08 4.44
CA THR A 26 -4.04 -14.10 5.44
C THR A 26 -3.93 -13.56 6.86
N ASP A 27 -2.86 -12.83 7.19
CA ASP A 27 -2.71 -12.21 8.51
C ASP A 27 -3.72 -11.07 8.69
N LEU A 28 -3.98 -10.31 7.63
CA LEU A 28 -4.98 -9.25 7.64
C LEU A 28 -6.39 -9.81 7.92
N ALA A 29 -6.74 -10.93 7.27
CA ALA A 29 -7.99 -11.66 7.51
C ALA A 29 -8.09 -12.17 8.96
N TYR A 30 -6.99 -12.73 9.48
CA TYR A 30 -6.89 -13.18 10.87
C TYR A 30 -7.11 -12.02 11.86
N HIS A 31 -6.38 -10.91 11.71
CA HIS A 31 -6.46 -9.76 12.61
C HIS A 31 -7.78 -9.00 12.57
N THR A 32 -8.49 -9.06 11.45
CA THR A 32 -9.80 -8.42 11.28
C THR A 32 -10.95 -9.36 11.66
N ASN A 33 -10.65 -10.62 12.01
CA ASN A 33 -11.64 -11.67 12.23
C ASN A 33 -12.65 -11.77 11.07
N MET A 34 -12.13 -11.73 9.83
CA MET A 34 -12.92 -11.86 8.62
C MET A 34 -12.38 -13.01 7.75
N PRO A 35 -13.26 -13.83 7.14
CA PRO A 35 -12.85 -14.66 6.03
C PRO A 35 -12.27 -13.80 4.90
N LEU A 36 -11.18 -14.26 4.27
CA LEU A 36 -10.45 -13.48 3.26
C LEU A 36 -11.35 -12.93 2.15
N ARG A 37 -12.24 -13.75 1.58
CA ARG A 37 -13.19 -13.31 0.54
C ARG A 37 -14.14 -12.21 1.02
N THR A 38 -14.59 -12.30 2.27
CA THR A 38 -15.47 -11.28 2.86
C THR A 38 -14.71 -9.98 3.11
N LEU A 39 -13.47 -10.08 3.60
CA LEU A 39 -12.57 -8.95 3.76
C LEU A 39 -12.33 -8.25 2.42
N GLU A 40 -11.92 -8.98 1.39
CA GLU A 40 -11.65 -8.41 0.05
C GLU A 40 -12.86 -7.68 -0.53
N ARG A 41 -14.05 -8.32 -0.46
CA ARG A 41 -15.30 -7.74 -0.95
C ARG A 41 -15.66 -6.46 -0.19
N GLN A 42 -15.78 -6.54 1.14
CA GLN A 42 -16.22 -5.40 1.95
C GLN A 42 -15.21 -4.26 1.97
N PHE A 43 -13.91 -4.59 1.95
CA PHE A 43 -12.87 -3.59 1.84
C PHE A 43 -13.02 -2.85 0.51
N THR A 44 -13.15 -3.56 -0.61
CA THR A 44 -13.34 -2.94 -1.93
C THR A 44 -14.61 -2.08 -1.99
N GLU A 45 -15.73 -2.57 -1.46
CA GLU A 45 -17.01 -1.83 -1.42
C GLU A 45 -16.91 -0.52 -0.64
N ARG A 46 -16.15 -0.48 0.47
CA ARG A 46 -16.03 0.71 1.33
C ARG A 46 -14.89 1.63 0.96
N VAL A 47 -13.78 1.07 0.49
CA VAL A 47 -12.52 1.77 0.24
C VAL A 47 -12.35 2.12 -1.25
N GLY A 48 -13.05 1.41 -2.14
CA GLY A 48 -12.97 1.61 -3.60
C GLY A 48 -11.83 0.86 -4.29
N VAL A 49 -10.92 0.23 -3.53
CA VAL A 49 -9.84 -0.63 -4.06
C VAL A 49 -9.69 -1.89 -3.22
N SER A 50 -9.13 -2.95 -3.79
CA SER A 50 -8.85 -4.17 -3.03
C SER A 50 -7.77 -3.97 -1.96
N PRO A 51 -7.79 -4.73 -0.85
CA PRO A 51 -6.77 -4.61 0.19
C PRO A 51 -5.37 -4.92 -0.34
N LYS A 52 -5.26 -5.81 -1.34
CA LYS A 52 -3.99 -6.12 -2.01
C LYS A 52 -3.46 -4.96 -2.83
N LEU A 53 -4.33 -4.23 -3.55
CA LEU A 53 -3.91 -3.03 -4.28
C LEU A 53 -3.52 -1.92 -3.32
N PHE A 54 -4.27 -1.73 -2.23
CA PHE A 54 -3.93 -0.78 -1.18
C PHE A 54 -2.55 -1.09 -0.57
N ALA A 55 -2.28 -2.35 -0.24
CA ALA A 55 -0.99 -2.79 0.28
C ALA A 55 0.17 -2.52 -0.70
N ARG A 56 -0.03 -2.81 -2.00
CA ARG A 56 0.95 -2.47 -3.05
C ARG A 56 1.21 -0.97 -3.13
N PHE A 57 0.16 -0.15 -3.04
CA PHE A 57 0.28 1.30 -3.06
C PHE A 57 1.04 1.84 -1.83
N LYS A 58 0.79 1.28 -0.64
CA LYS A 58 1.53 1.64 0.58
C LYS A 58 3.02 1.31 0.45
N ARG A 59 3.39 0.13 -0.08
CA ARG A 59 4.79 -0.23 -0.34
C ARG A 59 5.45 0.71 -1.34
N PHE A 60 4.76 1.05 -2.43
CA PHE A 60 5.24 2.02 -3.41
C PHE A 60 5.48 3.40 -2.79
N HIS A 61 4.55 3.90 -1.97
CA HIS A 61 4.68 5.18 -1.30
C HIS A 61 5.84 5.19 -0.28
N GLN A 62 6.08 4.06 0.41
CA GLN A 62 7.24 3.91 1.28
C GLN A 62 8.55 3.96 0.47
N ALA A 63 8.59 3.32 -0.70
CA ALA A 63 9.77 3.35 -1.58
C ALA A 63 10.09 4.77 -2.06
N LEU A 64 9.07 5.54 -2.45
CA LEU A 64 9.24 6.97 -2.79
C LEU A 64 9.83 7.78 -1.62
N ALA A 65 9.38 7.53 -0.40
CA ALA A 65 9.92 8.22 0.78
C ALA A 65 11.39 7.87 1.03
N LEU A 66 11.78 6.60 0.85
CA LEU A 66 13.17 6.16 1.02
C LEU A 66 14.09 6.66 -0.09
N MET A 67 13.59 6.81 -1.32
CA MET A 67 14.34 7.40 -2.44
C MET A 67 14.73 8.87 -2.20
N ASN A 68 13.91 9.60 -1.44
CA ASN A 68 14.15 11.02 -1.13
C ASN A 68 15.00 11.22 0.13
N TYR A 69 15.45 10.15 0.80
CA TYR A 69 16.26 10.26 2.01
C TYR A 69 17.75 10.54 1.65
N PRO A 70 18.45 11.42 2.40
CA PRO A 70 19.80 11.88 2.07
C PRO A 70 20.93 10.84 2.19
N LYS A 71 20.63 9.58 2.55
CA LYS A 71 21.61 8.49 2.58
C LYS A 71 21.42 7.58 1.35
N PRO A 72 22.50 7.13 0.70
CA PRO A 72 22.39 6.24 -0.46
C PRO A 72 22.00 4.84 0.00
N ALA A 73 20.70 4.54 0.02
CA ALA A 73 20.22 3.16 0.01
C ALA A 73 20.34 2.62 -1.42
N THR A 74 20.84 1.40 -1.61
CA THR A 74 20.81 0.79 -2.94
C THR A 74 19.38 0.43 -3.34
N TRP A 75 19.13 0.22 -4.63
CA TRP A 75 17.81 -0.25 -5.08
C TRP A 75 17.41 -1.60 -4.48
N THR A 76 18.39 -2.45 -4.17
CA THR A 76 18.15 -3.72 -3.47
C THR A 76 17.73 -3.45 -2.02
N ASP A 77 18.38 -2.53 -1.32
CA ASP A 77 18.01 -2.18 0.06
C ASP A 77 16.59 -1.60 0.13
N ILE A 78 16.24 -0.71 -0.79
CA ILE A 78 14.88 -0.13 -0.89
C ILE A 78 13.87 -1.24 -1.17
N ALA A 79 14.17 -2.14 -2.12
CA ALA A 79 13.29 -3.25 -2.46
C ALA A 79 12.98 -4.13 -1.23
N LEU A 80 14.02 -4.58 -0.53
CA LEU A 80 13.88 -5.45 0.64
C LEU A 80 13.18 -4.71 1.80
N THR A 81 13.54 -3.46 2.06
CA THR A 81 12.94 -2.64 3.13
C THR A 81 11.45 -2.42 2.90
N CYS A 82 11.02 -2.29 1.66
CA CYS A 82 9.61 -2.11 1.29
C CYS A 82 8.84 -3.43 1.12
N GLY A 83 9.45 -4.59 1.39
CA GLY A 83 8.78 -5.89 1.26
C GLY A 83 8.55 -6.33 -0.19
N TYR A 84 9.44 -5.93 -1.10
CA TYR A 84 9.56 -6.56 -2.42
C TYR A 84 10.49 -7.77 -2.32
N TYR A 85 10.26 -8.75 -3.19
CA TYR A 85 11.04 -9.99 -3.19
C TYR A 85 12.50 -9.75 -3.60
N ASP A 86 12.70 -8.92 -4.61
CA ASP A 86 14.00 -8.51 -5.13
C ASP A 86 13.89 -7.15 -5.85
N GLN A 87 15.03 -6.66 -6.34
CA GLN A 87 15.10 -5.41 -7.10
C GLN A 87 14.29 -5.45 -8.41
N ALA A 88 14.20 -6.60 -9.10
CA ALA A 88 13.47 -6.71 -10.37
C ALA A 88 11.95 -6.59 -10.15
N HIS A 89 11.43 -7.24 -9.11
CA HIS A 89 10.06 -7.10 -8.64
C HIS A 89 9.75 -5.66 -8.26
N PHE A 90 10.63 -5.01 -7.50
CA PHE A 90 10.49 -3.59 -7.15
C PHE A 90 10.40 -2.71 -8.41
N ILE A 91 11.33 -2.82 -9.36
CA ILE A 91 11.34 -1.99 -10.58
C ILE A 91 10.07 -2.19 -11.41
N LYS A 92 9.59 -3.44 -11.53
CA LYS A 92 8.35 -3.75 -12.27
C LYS A 92 7.12 -3.10 -11.61
N GLU A 93 7.01 -3.22 -10.30
CA GLU A 93 5.92 -2.59 -9.53
C GLU A 93 6.01 -1.06 -9.58
N PHE A 94 7.21 -0.50 -9.45
CA PHE A 94 7.43 0.94 -9.51
C PHE A 94 7.00 1.52 -10.86
N LYS A 95 7.36 0.85 -11.97
CA LYS A 95 6.89 1.20 -13.32
C LYS A 95 5.37 1.13 -13.44
N THR A 96 4.73 0.14 -12.80
CA THR A 96 3.27 0.00 -12.83
C THR A 96 2.55 1.20 -12.21
N PHE A 97 3.11 1.79 -11.14
CA PHE A 97 2.49 2.94 -10.47
C PHE A 97 2.94 4.31 -11.02
N SER A 98 4.18 4.42 -11.50
CA SER A 98 4.77 5.71 -11.90
C SER A 98 4.91 5.91 -13.41
N ASN A 99 4.71 4.86 -14.21
CA ASN A 99 5.08 4.79 -15.62
C ASN A 99 6.58 5.05 -15.91
N GLN A 100 7.44 5.07 -14.89
CA GLN A 100 8.87 5.37 -14.99
C GLN A 100 9.69 4.36 -14.19
N SER A 101 11.00 4.25 -14.44
CA SER A 101 11.88 3.49 -13.53
C SER A 101 12.31 4.36 -12.35
N PRO A 102 12.69 3.76 -11.20
CA PRO A 102 13.16 4.52 -10.04
C PRO A 102 14.29 5.50 -10.36
N THR A 103 15.20 5.15 -11.27
CA THR A 103 16.35 5.97 -11.69
C THR A 103 16.00 7.19 -12.54
N THR A 104 14.88 7.13 -13.28
CA THR A 104 14.44 8.23 -14.17
C THR A 104 13.25 8.97 -13.59
N TYR A 105 12.81 8.57 -12.39
CA TYR A 105 11.58 9.05 -11.79
C TYR A 105 11.70 10.54 -11.48
N CYS A 106 10.91 11.33 -12.20
CA CYS A 106 10.63 12.72 -11.84
C CYS A 106 9.21 12.79 -11.28
N PRO A 107 9.01 13.29 -10.04
CA PRO A 107 7.67 13.47 -9.49
C PRO A 107 6.82 14.37 -10.40
N SER A 108 5.80 13.80 -11.06
CA SER A 108 4.82 14.59 -11.81
C SER A 108 3.67 15.02 -10.91
N GLU A 109 3.10 16.20 -11.16
CA GLU A 109 1.95 16.75 -10.41
C GLU A 109 0.74 15.79 -10.36
N PHE A 110 0.58 14.94 -11.39
CA PHE A 110 -0.50 13.94 -11.49
C PHE A 110 -0.44 12.82 -10.44
N LEU A 111 0.75 12.43 -9.97
CA LEU A 111 0.89 11.44 -8.90
C LEU A 111 0.58 12.04 -7.53
N LEU A 112 0.90 13.31 -7.33
CA LEU A 112 0.54 14.07 -6.13
C LEU A 112 -1.00 14.23 -6.03
N TYR A 113 -1.66 14.47 -7.17
CA TYR A 113 -3.13 14.54 -7.25
C TYR A 113 -3.80 13.21 -6.90
N ASN A 114 -3.31 12.09 -7.46
CA ASN A 114 -3.82 10.76 -7.09
C ASN A 114 -3.54 10.44 -5.62
N GLN A 115 -2.39 10.83 -5.07
CA GLN A 115 -2.11 10.75 -3.64
C GLN A 115 -3.11 11.58 -2.82
N MET A 116 -3.43 12.81 -3.22
CA MET A 116 -4.39 13.68 -2.51
C MET A 116 -5.82 13.17 -2.54
N VAL A 117 -6.31 12.69 -3.70
CA VAL A 117 -7.68 12.15 -3.84
C VAL A 117 -7.83 10.86 -3.04
N LEU A 118 -6.82 10.00 -3.08
CA LEU A 118 -6.77 8.81 -2.24
C LEU A 118 -6.75 9.20 -0.75
N TYR A 119 -5.78 10.00 -0.30
CA TYR A 119 -5.67 10.40 1.12
C TYR A 119 -6.92 11.12 1.65
N ARG A 120 -7.59 11.96 0.84
CA ARG A 120 -8.84 12.63 1.22
C ARG A 120 -10.00 11.64 1.46
N ASN A 121 -10.06 10.55 0.69
CA ASN A 121 -11.03 9.48 0.91
C ASN A 121 -10.66 8.57 2.10
N PHE A 122 -9.39 8.57 2.52
CA PHE A 122 -8.89 7.76 3.65
C PHE A 122 -8.94 8.46 5.01
N ILE A 123 -8.95 9.80 5.07
CA ILE A 123 -9.01 10.57 6.34
C ILE A 123 -10.46 10.71 6.86
N SER A 124 -11.46 10.33 6.07
CA SER A 124 -12.88 10.43 6.46
C SER A 124 -13.47 9.14 7.07
N PHE A 125 -12.64 8.14 7.41
CA PHE A 125 -13.03 6.90 8.07
C PHE A 125 -12.27 6.66 9.38
#